data_AF-A0A0T7FNW0-F1
#
_entry.id   AF-A0A0T7FNW0-F1
#
_cell.length_a   1.000
_cell.length_b   1.000
_cell.length_c   1.000
_cell.angle_alpha   90.00
_cell.angle_beta   90.00
_cell.angle_gamma   90.00
#
_symmetry.space_group_name_H-M   'P 1'
#
loop_
_entity.id
_entity.type
_entity.pdbx_description
1 polymer ?
#
loop_
_entity_poly.entity_id
_entity_poly.type
_entity_poly.pdbx_seq_one_letter_code
_entity_poly.pdbx_strand_id
1 'polypeptide(L)'
;MAEIDSDWFYEKLKEMGSSSVELARFLKLDPSSVSRMLKGERKMSADEQDGVSAFLGVPLDVVAIHRRGEGGAYGFAEKKQDAYLAEGGSPMPDPSEKMFTADDIIYKDGKRWMEREDGTLIELHPIFGSMKGTIMVMPGVDLTAPMDWDYEWGEKLYNE
;
A
#
# COMPACT_ATOMS: atom_id res chain seq x y z
N MET A 1 17.78 11.59 3.72
CA MET A 1 18.16 10.80 4.91
C MET A 1 16.84 10.51 5.63
N ALA A 2 16.59 9.29 6.10
CA ALA A 2 15.32 9.02 6.78
C ALA A 2 15.33 9.78 8.11
N GLU A 3 14.38 10.70 8.28
CA GLU A 3 14.23 11.49 9.48
C GLU A 3 13.65 10.55 10.54
N ILE A 4 14.47 10.17 11.52
CA ILE A 4 14.00 9.34 12.64
C ILE A 4 13.31 10.25 13.65
N ASP A 5 12.26 9.76 14.30
CA ASP A 5 11.59 10.47 15.39
C ASP A 5 12.43 10.37 16.67
N SER A 6 13.46 11.21 16.76
CA SER A 6 14.44 11.20 17.86
C SER A 6 13.78 11.55 19.19
N ASP A 7 12.86 12.51 19.17
CA ASP A 7 12.22 13.05 20.37
C ASP A 7 11.36 11.97 21.04
N TRP A 8 10.61 11.18 20.26
CA TRP A 8 9.84 10.06 20.78
C TRP A 8 10.70 9.03 21.53
N PHE A 9 11.86 8.66 20.99
CA PHE A 9 12.76 7.71 21.67
C PHE A 9 13.28 8.26 23.01
N TYR A 10 13.63 9.54 23.06
CA TYR A 10 14.12 10.15 24.30
C TYR A 10 13.00 10.35 25.33
N GLU A 11 11.79 10.71 24.91
CA GLU A 11 10.62 10.78 25.79
C GLU A 11 10.28 9.41 26.37
N LYS A 12 10.26 8.35 25.56
CA LYS A 12 9.97 6.99 26.04
C LYS A 12 11.02 6.46 27.01
N LEU A 13 12.31 6.76 26.78
CA LEU A 13 13.36 6.44 27.74
C LEU A 13 13.14 7.17 29.07
N LYS A 14 12.77 8.45 29.02
CA LYS A 14 12.49 9.26 30.22
C LYS A 14 11.25 8.77 30.98
N GLU A 15 10.19 8.37 30.29
CA GLU A 15 8.99 7.79 30.91
C GLU A 15 9.29 6.49 31.66
N MET A 16 10.16 5.64 31.12
CA MET A 16 10.63 4.45 31.84
C MET A 16 11.64 4.74 32.94
N GLY A 17 12.11 5.99 33.08
CA GLY A 17 13.18 6.34 34.01
C GLY A 17 14.55 5.79 33.61
N SER A 18 14.73 5.40 32.36
CA SER A 18 15.96 4.84 31.83
C SER A 18 16.75 5.84 30.97
N SER A 19 18.02 5.51 30.72
CA SER A 19 18.91 6.34 29.89
C SER A 19 19.36 5.64 28.61
N SER A 20 19.81 6.42 27.63
CA SER A 20 20.43 5.89 26.40
C SER A 20 21.68 5.04 26.67
N VAL A 21 22.35 5.25 27.80
CA VAL A 21 23.50 4.45 28.25
C VAL A 21 23.05 3.06 28.73
N GLU A 22 21.91 2.98 29.41
CA GLU A 22 21.32 1.70 29.83
C GLU A 22 20.81 0.90 28.64
N LEU A 23 20.17 1.58 27.68
CA LEU A 23 19.79 0.96 26.40
C LEU A 23 21.03 0.42 25.67
N ALA A 24 22.13 1.17 25.64
CA ALA A 24 23.38 0.70 25.03
C ALA A 24 23.95 -0.55 25.72
N ARG A 25 23.91 -0.60 27.06
CA ARG A 25 24.31 -1.80 27.83
C ARG A 25 23.41 -2.99 27.53
N PHE A 26 22.10 -2.79 27.43
CA PHE A 26 21.14 -3.84 27.10
C PHE A 26 21.39 -4.42 25.71
N LEU A 27 21.60 -3.54 24.72
CA LEU A 27 21.88 -3.92 23.32
C LEU A 27 23.32 -4.41 23.10
N LYS A 28 24.20 -4.33 24.11
CA LYS A 28 25.65 -4.60 24.01
C LYS A 28 26.33 -3.74 22.92
N LEU A 29 25.88 -2.50 22.79
CA LEU A 29 26.41 -1.50 21.85
C LEU A 29 27.17 -0.40 22.59
N ASP A 30 28.01 0.31 21.86
CA ASP A 30 28.65 1.51 22.38
C ASP A 30 27.62 2.66 22.54
N PRO A 31 27.67 3.45 23.63
CA PRO A 31 26.74 4.57 23.85
C PRO A 31 26.71 5.58 22.70
N SER A 32 27.85 5.82 22.03
CA SER A 32 27.90 6.70 20.85
C SER A 32 27.16 6.09 19.65
N SER A 33 27.20 4.76 19.51
CA SER A 33 26.48 4.04 18.44
C SER A 33 24.97 4.13 18.63
N VAL A 34 24.48 4.05 19.87
CA VAL A 34 23.06 4.23 20.20
C VAL A 34 22.63 5.69 20.01
N SER A 35 23.43 6.65 20.45
CA SER A 35 23.13 8.07 20.25
C SER A 35 22.99 8.43 18.77
N ARG A 36 23.91 7.95 17.92
CA ARG A 36 23.84 8.15 16.46
C ARG A 36 22.68 7.40 15.81
N MET A 37 22.30 6.25 16.36
CA MET A 37 21.16 5.47 15.90
C MET A 37 19.84 6.18 16.20
N LEU A 38 19.65 6.69 17.42
CA LEU A 38 18.43 7.41 17.81
C LEU A 38 18.30 8.77 17.13
N LYS A 39 19.41 9.41 16.74
CA LYS A 39 19.43 10.64 15.93
C LYS A 39 19.29 10.42 14.43
N GLY A 40 19.32 9.17 13.97
CA GLY A 40 19.14 8.82 12.55
C GLY A 40 20.40 9.00 11.71
N GLU A 41 21.52 9.39 12.32
CA GLU A 41 22.84 9.41 11.69
C GLU A 41 23.35 8.00 11.36
N ARG A 42 22.81 6.97 12.03
CA ARG A 42 23.08 5.55 11.80
C ARG A 42 21.77 4.80 11.61
N LYS A 43 21.72 3.91 10.61
CA LYS A 43 20.59 3.00 10.42
C LYS A 43 20.53 1.97 11.54
N MET A 44 19.36 1.79 12.12
CA MET A 44 19.05 0.74 13.08
C MET A 44 18.82 -0.60 12.35
N SER A 45 19.52 -1.65 12.76
CA SER A 45 19.34 -3.03 12.26
C SER A 45 17.99 -3.61 12.69
N ALA A 46 17.59 -4.75 12.12
CA ALA A 46 16.43 -5.51 12.58
C ALA A 46 16.62 -6.01 14.02
N ASP A 47 17.76 -6.63 14.33
CA ASP A 47 18.05 -7.11 15.69
C ASP A 47 18.09 -5.96 16.73
N GLU A 48 18.55 -4.78 16.31
CA GLU A 48 18.57 -3.58 17.16
C GLU A 48 17.14 -3.07 17.42
N GLN A 49 16.20 -3.21 16.46
CA GLN A 49 14.79 -2.88 16.66
C GLN A 49 14.12 -3.83 17.63
N ASP A 50 14.39 -5.13 17.49
CA ASP A 50 13.87 -6.15 18.42
C ASP A 50 14.35 -5.89 19.84
N GLY A 51 15.63 -5.54 19.99
CA GLY A 51 16.20 -5.16 21.28
C GLY A 51 15.61 -3.86 21.85
N VAL A 52 15.37 -2.84 21.02
CA VAL A 52 14.70 -1.60 21.46
C VAL A 52 13.25 -1.85 21.85
N SER A 53 12.52 -2.68 21.11
CA SER A 53 11.16 -3.11 21.43
C SER A 53 11.11 -3.84 22.77
N ALA A 54 12.01 -4.81 22.98
CA ALA A 54 12.13 -5.55 24.23
C ALA A 54 12.50 -4.65 25.42
N PHE A 55 13.39 -3.68 25.21
CA PHE A 55 13.80 -2.75 26.26
C PHE A 55 12.66 -1.80 26.63
N LEU A 56 12.04 -1.14 25.65
CA LEU A 56 10.98 -0.15 25.89
C LEU A 56 9.64 -0.79 26.28
N GLY A 57 9.47 -2.11 26.08
CA GLY A 57 8.20 -2.80 26.33
C GLY A 57 7.09 -2.40 25.34
N VAL A 58 7.48 -1.87 24.18
CA VAL A 58 6.58 -1.38 23.14
C VAL A 58 6.63 -2.37 21.96
N PRO A 59 5.52 -2.69 21.30
CA PRO A 59 5.53 -3.62 20.18
C PRO A 59 6.40 -3.11 19.01
N LEU A 60 6.94 -4.06 18.23
CA LEU A 60 7.94 -3.80 17.20
C LEU A 60 7.45 -2.87 16.08
N ASP A 61 6.15 -2.93 15.78
CA ASP A 61 5.47 -2.08 14.80
C ASP A 61 5.56 -0.60 15.16
N VAL A 62 5.33 -0.24 16.43
CA VAL A 62 5.45 1.13 16.92
C VAL A 62 6.90 1.62 16.82
N VAL A 63 7.86 0.80 17.23
CA VAL A 63 9.29 1.12 17.09
C VAL A 63 9.65 1.34 15.61
N ALA A 64 9.13 0.51 14.70
CA ALA A 64 9.38 0.63 13.27
C ALA A 64 8.75 1.89 12.65
N ILE A 65 7.59 2.34 13.14
CA ILE A 65 6.95 3.60 12.73
C ILE A 65 7.84 4.78 13.13
N HIS A 66 8.26 4.87 14.39
CA HIS A 66 9.11 5.98 14.86
C HIS A 66 10.53 5.92 14.29
N ARG A 67 11.04 4.72 13.95
CA ARG A 67 12.29 4.55 13.16
C ARG A 67 12.21 5.21 11.79
N ARG A 68 11.00 5.29 11.20
CA ARG A 68 10.75 5.82 9.86
C ARG A 68 10.40 7.31 9.85
N GLY A 69 10.03 7.88 11.00
CA GLY A 69 9.63 9.26 11.21
C GLY A 69 8.17 9.55 10.85
N GLU A 70 7.67 10.74 11.23
CA GLU A 70 6.29 11.22 11.01
C GLU A 70 5.84 11.24 9.53
N GLY A 71 6.75 11.10 8.57
CA GLY A 71 6.45 10.97 7.14
C GLY A 71 6.40 9.53 6.60
N GLY A 72 6.58 8.53 7.46
CA GLY A 72 6.55 7.13 7.08
C GLY A 72 5.13 6.66 6.83
N ALA A 73 4.63 6.80 5.60
CA ALA A 73 3.37 6.23 5.15
C ALA A 73 3.10 4.85 5.80
N TYR A 74 1.97 4.75 6.50
CA TYR A 74 1.47 3.49 7.04
C TYR A 74 1.26 2.51 5.87
N GLY A 75 1.97 1.38 5.88
CA GLY A 75 1.80 0.29 4.90
C GLY A 75 2.84 0.20 3.77
N PHE A 76 2.54 -0.68 2.80
CA PHE A 76 3.38 -1.03 1.64
C PHE A 76 3.21 -0.07 0.45
N ALA A 77 2.81 1.18 0.68
CA ALA A 77 2.64 2.13 -0.42
C ALA A 77 4.00 2.47 -1.04
N GLU A 78 4.07 2.39 -2.38
CA GLU A 78 5.23 2.89 -3.11
C GLU A 78 5.29 4.42 -2.99
N LYS A 79 6.50 4.98 -2.95
CA LYS A 79 6.72 6.43 -2.76
C LYS A 79 6.06 7.33 -3.80
N LYS A 80 5.61 6.78 -4.92
CA LYS A 80 4.96 7.50 -6.03
C LYS A 80 3.46 7.24 -6.12
N GLN A 81 2.90 6.45 -5.22
CA GLN A 81 1.48 6.19 -5.19
C GLN A 81 0.81 7.23 -4.30
N ASP A 82 -0.18 7.94 -4.84
CA ASP A 82 -1.02 8.83 -4.04
C ASP A 82 -1.79 8.01 -3.01
N ALA A 83 -2.00 8.59 -1.82
CA ALA A 83 -2.80 7.96 -0.78
C ALA A 83 -4.21 7.70 -1.30
N TYR A 84 -4.73 6.48 -1.07
CA TYR A 84 -6.10 6.15 -1.42
C TYR A 84 -7.07 7.04 -0.62
N LEU A 85 -7.73 7.97 -1.30
CA LEU A 85 -8.79 8.80 -0.72
C LEU A 85 -10.10 8.00 -0.79
N ALA A 86 -10.59 7.50 0.34
CA ALA A 86 -11.85 6.76 0.42
C ALA A 86 -13.08 7.58 -0.03
N GLU A 87 -12.97 8.92 -0.03
CA GLU A 87 -14.01 9.82 -0.55
C GLU A 87 -13.99 9.94 -2.08
N GLY A 88 -12.91 9.47 -2.72
CA GLY A 88 -12.73 9.40 -4.16
C GLY A 88 -12.92 7.99 -4.68
N GLY A 89 -13.99 7.30 -4.25
CA GLY A 89 -14.49 6.17 -5.04
C GLY A 89 -14.56 6.64 -6.50
N SER A 90 -14.02 5.86 -7.44
CA SER A 90 -14.25 6.12 -8.86
C SER A 90 -15.74 6.43 -8.99
N PRO A 91 -16.13 7.56 -9.62
CA PRO A 91 -17.54 7.85 -9.81
C PRO A 91 -18.17 6.56 -10.31
N MET A 92 -19.25 6.10 -9.66
CA MET A 92 -19.98 4.95 -10.19
C MET A 92 -20.17 5.27 -11.67
N PRO A 93 -19.66 4.42 -12.58
CA PRO A 93 -19.81 4.69 -14.00
C PRO A 93 -21.30 4.88 -14.23
N ASP A 94 -21.67 6.03 -14.77
CA ASP A 94 -23.07 6.31 -15.07
C ASP A 94 -23.54 5.17 -15.97
N PRO A 95 -24.58 4.39 -15.59
CA PRO A 95 -25.03 3.26 -16.39
C PRO A 95 -25.54 3.67 -17.79
N SER A 96 -25.67 4.97 -18.06
CA SER A 96 -25.96 5.52 -19.39
C SER A 96 -24.72 5.81 -20.25
N GLU A 97 -23.49 5.76 -19.69
CA GLU A 97 -22.27 5.90 -20.48
C GLU A 97 -22.13 4.71 -21.43
N LYS A 98 -22.03 5.00 -22.74
CA LYS A 98 -21.85 3.97 -23.76
C LYS A 98 -20.50 3.28 -23.54
N MET A 99 -20.54 1.99 -23.22
CA MET A 99 -19.33 1.16 -23.18
C MET A 99 -18.67 1.14 -24.56
N PHE A 100 -17.41 1.57 -24.64
CA PHE A 100 -16.68 1.62 -25.90
C PHE A 100 -16.51 0.23 -26.52
N THR A 101 -16.74 0.14 -27.82
CA THR A 101 -16.63 -1.08 -28.61
C THR A 101 -15.43 -1.05 -29.55
N ALA A 102 -15.15 -2.17 -30.22
CA ALA A 102 -14.08 -2.23 -31.21
C ALA A 102 -14.29 -1.26 -32.38
N ASP A 103 -15.54 -0.90 -32.66
CA ASP A 103 -15.91 -0.02 -33.76
C ASP A 103 -15.63 1.47 -33.44
N ASP A 104 -15.45 1.80 -32.15
CA ASP A 104 -15.13 3.17 -31.70
C ASP A 104 -13.60 3.44 -31.69
N ILE A 105 -12.77 2.50 -32.15
CA ILE A 105 -11.29 2.62 -32.17
C ILE A 105 -10.80 3.27 -33.47
N ILE A 106 -10.14 4.42 -33.33
CA ILE A 106 -9.51 5.14 -34.44
C ILE A 106 -8.03 4.76 -34.53
N TYR A 107 -7.60 4.30 -35.70
CA TYR A 107 -6.19 3.98 -35.97
C TYR A 107 -5.53 5.16 -36.68
N LYS A 108 -4.54 5.79 -36.02
CA LYS A 108 -3.81 6.94 -36.57
C LYS A 108 -2.37 6.94 -36.10
N ASP A 109 -1.43 7.13 -37.03
CA ASP A 109 0.02 7.25 -36.76
C ASP A 109 0.61 6.05 -36.00
N GLY A 110 0.12 4.83 -36.28
CA GLY A 110 0.56 3.61 -35.60
C GLY A 110 0.06 3.47 -34.15
N LYS A 111 -0.74 4.43 -33.69
CA LYS A 111 -1.36 4.46 -32.36
C LYS A 111 -2.88 4.28 -32.48
N ARG A 112 -3.48 3.82 -31.38
CA ARG A 112 -4.92 3.66 -31.25
C ARG A 112 -5.46 4.81 -30.43
N TRP A 113 -6.52 5.42 -30.93
CA TRP A 113 -7.19 6.55 -30.31
C TRP A 113 -8.66 6.21 -30.10
N MET A 114 -9.27 6.83 -29.10
CA MET A 114 -10.70 6.78 -28.87
C MET A 114 -11.22 8.21 -28.68
N GLU A 115 -12.38 8.51 -29.25
CA GLU A 115 -13.08 9.77 -29.07
C GLU A 115 -14.10 9.64 -27.94
N ARG A 116 -14.05 10.53 -26.96
CA ARG A 116 -15.08 10.66 -25.92
C ARG A 116 -16.31 11.36 -26.45
N GLU A 117 -17.41 11.31 -25.69
CA GLU A 117 -18.64 12.06 -26.01
C GLU A 117 -18.42 13.58 -26.09
N ASP A 118 -17.38 14.10 -25.43
CA ASP A 118 -16.97 15.50 -25.48
C ASP A 118 -16.08 15.86 -26.69
N GLY A 119 -15.81 14.90 -27.59
CA GLY A 119 -14.94 15.05 -28.76
C GLY A 119 -13.43 14.96 -28.45
N THR A 120 -13.05 14.68 -27.20
CA THR A 120 -11.64 14.54 -26.82
C THR A 120 -11.08 13.20 -27.27
N LEU A 121 -9.95 13.22 -27.98
CA LEU A 121 -9.22 12.00 -28.33
C LEU A 121 -8.29 11.55 -27.20
N ILE A 122 -8.48 10.32 -26.72
CA ILE A 122 -7.59 9.64 -25.76
C ILE A 122 -6.73 8.62 -26.50
N GLU A 123 -5.43 8.63 -26.22
CA GLU A 123 -4.53 7.56 -26.66
C GLU A 123 -4.79 6.28 -25.86
N LEU A 124 -5.06 5.18 -26.58
CA LEU A 124 -5.35 3.89 -25.99
C LEU A 124 -4.06 3.12 -25.69
N HIS A 125 -3.92 2.66 -24.45
CA HIS A 125 -2.76 1.87 -24.03
C HIS A 125 -2.60 0.62 -24.91
N PRO A 126 -1.36 0.20 -25.27
CA PRO A 126 -1.11 -0.99 -26.09
C PRO A 126 -1.73 -2.30 -25.56
N ILE A 127 -1.92 -2.40 -24.24
CA ILE A 127 -2.57 -3.56 -23.61
C ILE A 127 -4.07 -3.68 -23.93
N PHE A 128 -4.72 -2.59 -24.35
CA PHE A 128 -6.16 -2.61 -24.61
C PHE A 128 -6.49 -3.63 -25.71
N GLY A 129 -7.42 -4.54 -25.42
CA GLY A 129 -7.82 -5.62 -26.33
C GLY A 129 -6.85 -6.79 -26.45
N SER A 130 -5.74 -6.84 -25.69
CA SER A 130 -4.81 -7.98 -25.73
C SER A 130 -5.44 -9.29 -25.22
N MET A 131 -6.45 -9.17 -24.34
CA MET A 131 -7.23 -10.29 -23.79
C MET A 131 -8.49 -10.60 -24.60
N LYS A 132 -8.66 -10.01 -25.79
CA LYS A 132 -9.85 -10.28 -26.62
C LYS A 132 -9.89 -11.76 -26.98
N GLY A 133 -11.01 -12.41 -26.65
CA GLY A 133 -11.24 -13.83 -26.96
C GLY A 133 -10.54 -14.83 -26.03
N THR A 134 -9.85 -14.37 -24.97
CA THR A 134 -9.28 -15.28 -23.96
C THR A 134 -10.32 -15.72 -22.92
N ILE A 135 -11.37 -14.92 -22.72
CA ILE A 135 -12.50 -15.25 -21.87
C ILE A 135 -13.67 -15.67 -22.76
N MET A 136 -14.17 -16.88 -22.55
CA MET A 136 -15.39 -17.40 -23.18
C MET A 136 -16.52 -17.32 -22.15
N VAL A 137 -17.51 -16.46 -22.40
CA VAL A 137 -18.75 -16.45 -21.62
C VAL A 137 -19.74 -17.37 -22.31
N MET A 138 -20.28 -18.36 -21.58
CA MET A 138 -21.26 -19.28 -22.15
C MET A 138 -22.57 -18.53 -22.50
N PRO A 139 -23.27 -18.93 -23.57
CA PRO A 139 -24.57 -18.33 -23.90
C PRO A 139 -25.54 -18.42 -22.70
N GLY A 140 -26.16 -17.29 -22.35
CA GLY A 140 -27.11 -17.21 -21.23
C GLY A 140 -26.48 -16.96 -19.85
N VAL A 141 -25.16 -16.82 -19.75
CA VAL A 141 -24.49 -16.43 -18.50
C VAL A 141 -24.39 -14.91 -18.42
N ASP A 142 -25.05 -14.33 -17.43
CA ASP A 142 -24.92 -12.91 -17.08
C ASP A 142 -23.89 -12.74 -15.96
N LEU A 143 -22.72 -12.20 -16.30
CA LEU A 143 -21.64 -11.92 -15.33
C LEU A 143 -21.86 -10.65 -14.52
N THR A 144 -22.90 -9.87 -14.83
CA THR A 144 -23.25 -8.64 -14.11
C THR A 144 -24.26 -8.88 -12.99
N ALA A 145 -24.94 -10.03 -13.03
CA ALA A 145 -25.80 -10.45 -11.93
C ALA A 145 -24.96 -10.71 -10.67
N PRO A 146 -25.48 -10.37 -9.47
CA PRO A 146 -24.83 -10.76 -8.23
C PRO A 146 -24.67 -12.28 -8.23
N MET A 147 -23.45 -12.74 -7.96
CA MET A 147 -23.18 -14.17 -7.85
C MET A 147 -24.14 -14.75 -6.80
N ASP A 148 -24.75 -15.90 -7.10
CA ASP A 148 -25.67 -16.54 -6.15
C ASP A 148 -24.83 -17.19 -5.03
N TRP A 149 -24.50 -16.39 -4.01
CA TRP A 149 -23.64 -16.79 -2.88
C TRP A 149 -24.21 -17.99 -2.12
N ASP A 150 -25.51 -18.23 -2.23
CA ASP A 150 -26.24 -19.28 -1.52
C ASP A 150 -26.01 -20.69 -2.10
N TYR A 151 -25.65 -20.84 -3.38
CA TYR A 151 -25.72 -22.16 -4.04
C TYR A 151 -24.39 -22.93 -4.18
N GLU A 152 -23.22 -22.29 -4.19
CA GLU A 152 -21.97 -23.01 -4.50
C GLU A 152 -20.77 -22.77 -3.56
N TRP A 153 -20.79 -21.76 -2.68
CA TRP A 153 -19.65 -21.48 -1.78
C TRP A 153 -19.97 -21.51 -0.29
N GLY A 154 -21.24 -21.43 0.13
CA GLY A 154 -21.63 -21.28 1.53
C GLY A 154 -21.70 -22.58 2.35
N GLU A 155 -22.22 -23.68 1.79
CA GLU A 155 -22.59 -24.85 2.61
C GLU A 155 -21.63 -26.04 2.54
N LYS A 156 -20.87 -26.21 1.45
CA LYS A 156 -20.03 -27.40 1.25
C LYS A 156 -18.57 -27.27 1.70
N LEU A 157 -18.08 -26.07 2.03
CA LEU A 157 -16.65 -25.91 2.35
C LEU A 157 -16.30 -26.21 3.81
N TYR A 158 -17.29 -26.29 4.71
CA TYR A 158 -17.03 -26.39 6.16
C TYR A 158 -17.83 -27.48 6.91
N ASN A 159 -18.58 -28.34 6.21
CA ASN A 159 -19.43 -29.37 6.82
C ASN A 159 -19.19 -30.80 6.26
N GLU A 160 -17.93 -31.19 6.04
CA GLU A 160 -17.53 -32.61 5.95
C GLU A 160 -16.33 -32.90 6.86
#